data_AF-A0A963MNW0-F1
#
_entry.id   AF-A0A963MNW0-F1
#
_cell.length_a   1.000
_cell.length_b   1.000
_cell.length_c   1.000
_cell.angle_alpha   90.00
_cell.angle_beta   90.00
_cell.angle_gamma   90.00
#
_symmetry.space_group_name_H-M   'P 1'
#
loop_
_entity.id
_entity.type
_entity.pdbx_description
1 polymer ?
#
loop_
_entity_poly.entity_id
_entity_poly.type
_entity_poly.pdbx_seq_one_letter_code
_entity_poly.pdbx_strand_id
1 'polypeptide(L)'
;TIGKDGTVSVLQAGQAAPVEIGAVQLATFVNPGGLQAAGENLFYETASSGVATPTQPGTNGSGVLNQGYVEVSNVNVAEELVSMIVTQRAYELNSRAISTSDQMLGRLTQL
;
A
#
# COMPACT_ATOMS: atom_id res chain seq x y z
N THR A 1 -4.13 -27.48 -2.07
CA THR A 1 -3.69 -26.52 -3.10
C THR A 1 -4.70 -25.41 -3.20
N ILE A 2 -4.26 -24.22 -3.57
CA ILE A 2 -5.15 -23.08 -3.80
C ILE A 2 -5.10 -22.75 -5.29
N GLY A 3 -6.24 -22.85 -5.96
CA GLY A 3 -6.39 -22.50 -7.36
C GLY A 3 -6.30 -21.00 -7.59
N LYS A 4 -6.06 -20.60 -8.85
CA LYS A 4 -5.97 -19.17 -9.23
C LYS A 4 -7.29 -18.41 -9.05
N ASP A 5 -8.38 -19.17 -9.05
CA ASP A 5 -9.77 -18.79 -8.79
C ASP A 5 -10.12 -18.72 -7.29
N GLY A 6 -9.15 -18.98 -6.40
CA GLY A 6 -9.32 -18.99 -4.95
C GLY A 6 -9.85 -20.29 -4.38
N THR A 7 -10.10 -21.30 -5.21
CA THR A 7 -10.63 -22.59 -4.77
C THR A 7 -9.58 -23.35 -3.96
N VAL A 8 -9.92 -23.72 -2.73
CA VAL A 8 -9.05 -24.44 -1.80
C VAL A 8 -9.39 -25.93 -1.83
N SER A 9 -8.44 -26.75 -2.25
CA SER A 9 -8.58 -28.21 -2.29
C SER A 9 -7.59 -28.89 -1.36
N VAL A 10 -7.98 -29.98 -0.73
CA VAL A 10 -7.11 -30.81 0.12
C VAL A 10 -7.14 -32.26 -0.32
N LEU A 11 -6.04 -32.98 -0.14
CA LEU A 11 -6.00 -34.42 -0.33
C LEU A 11 -6.29 -35.08 1.02
N GLN A 12 -7.39 -35.82 1.12
CA GLN A 12 -7.75 -36.56 2.33
C GLN A 12 -7.16 -37.97 2.27
N ALA A 13 -6.74 -38.49 3.43
CA ALA A 13 -6.24 -39.85 3.52
C ALA A 13 -7.32 -40.86 3.06
N GLY A 14 -6.97 -41.72 2.10
CA GLY A 14 -7.88 -42.71 1.51
C GLY A 14 -8.65 -42.23 0.28
N GLN A 15 -8.49 -40.98 -0.16
CA GLN A 15 -9.03 -40.47 -1.42
C GLN A 15 -7.89 -40.11 -2.38
N ALA A 16 -7.92 -40.64 -3.60
CA ALA A 16 -6.91 -40.35 -4.62
C ALA A 16 -7.13 -38.98 -5.30
N ALA A 17 -8.37 -38.47 -5.28
CA ALA A 17 -8.73 -37.18 -5.85
C ALA A 17 -8.75 -36.08 -4.78
N PRO A 18 -8.24 -34.86 -5.08
CA PRO A 18 -8.40 -33.70 -4.19
C PRO A 18 -9.87 -33.34 -3.99
N VAL A 19 -10.24 -32.99 -2.76
CA VAL A 19 -11.58 -32.53 -2.39
C VAL A 19 -11.55 -31.02 -2.15
N GLU A 20 -12.49 -30.29 -2.73
CA GLU A 20 -12.69 -28.86 -2.47
C GLU A 20 -13.33 -28.65 -1.09
N ILE A 21 -12.75 -27.75 -0.29
CA ILE A 21 -13.20 -27.46 1.06
C ILE A 21 -13.71 -26.03 1.24
N GLY A 22 -13.53 -25.17 0.24
CA GLY A 22 -13.99 -23.78 0.25
C GLY A 22 -13.24 -22.93 -0.76
N ALA A 23 -13.55 -21.64 -0.78
CA ALA A 23 -12.91 -20.67 -1.67
C ALA A 23 -12.54 -19.38 -0.92
N VAL A 24 -11.40 -18.80 -1.30
CA VAL A 24 -10.97 -17.47 -0.87
C VAL A 24 -11.66 -16.42 -1.75
N GLN A 25 -12.39 -15.50 -1.13
CA GLN A 25 -12.98 -14.36 -1.82
C GLN A 25 -12.07 -13.13 -1.68
N LEU A 26 -12.08 -12.28 -2.71
CA LEU A 26 -11.44 -10.97 -2.67
C LEU A 26 -12.52 -9.90 -2.51
N ALA A 27 -12.20 -8.82 -1.80
CA ALA A 27 -13.04 -7.63 -1.77
C ALA A 27 -12.39 -6.53 -2.61
N THR A 28 -13.12 -5.97 -3.55
CA THR A 28 -12.70 -4.78 -4.29
C THR A 28 -13.42 -3.55 -3.75
N PHE A 29 -12.75 -2.41 -3.84
CA PHE A 29 -13.28 -1.10 -3.44
C PHE A 29 -13.22 -0.18 -4.64
N VAL A 30 -14.20 0.72 -4.76
CA VAL A 30 -14.23 1.70 -5.86
C VAL A 30 -13.04 2.66 -5.76
N ASN A 31 -12.64 3.02 -4.55
CA ASN A 31 -11.48 3.88 -4.30
C ASN A 31 -10.57 3.30 -3.19
N PRO A 32 -9.51 2.56 -3.55
CA PRO A 32 -8.55 2.04 -2.58
C PRO A 32 -7.83 3.13 -1.76
N GLY A 33 -7.59 4.31 -2.34
CA GLY A 33 -6.94 5.43 -1.64
C GLY A 33 -7.80 6.06 -0.55
N GLY A 34 -9.10 5.74 -0.51
CA GLY A 34 -10.02 6.14 0.55
C GLY A 34 -10.01 5.21 1.77
N LEU A 35 -9.30 4.08 1.71
CA LEU A 35 -9.26 3.13 2.82
C LEU A 35 -8.45 3.71 3.99
N GLN A 36 -8.92 3.44 5.21
CA GLN A 36 -8.22 3.86 6.41
C GLN A 36 -7.25 2.76 6.84
N ALA A 37 -5.96 3.08 6.94
CA ALA A 37 -4.96 2.14 7.45
C ALA A 37 -5.17 1.89 8.95
N ALA A 38 -5.29 0.60 9.32
CA ALA A 38 -5.43 0.14 10.70
C ALA A 38 -4.09 -0.29 11.33
N GLY A 39 -3.00 -0.28 10.55
CA GLY A 39 -1.71 -0.87 10.91
C GLY A 39 -1.59 -2.32 10.43
N GLU A 40 -0.38 -2.89 10.49
CA GLU A 40 -0.11 -4.30 10.11
C GLU A 40 -0.58 -4.70 8.69
N ASN A 41 -0.61 -3.74 7.75
CA ASN A 41 -1.18 -3.90 6.40
C ASN A 41 -2.70 -4.19 6.37
N LEU A 42 -3.40 -3.95 7.47
CA LEU A 42 -4.86 -4.02 7.56
C LEU A 42 -5.48 -2.68 7.21
N PHE A 43 -6.64 -2.73 6.56
CA PHE A 43 -7.39 -1.57 6.10
C PHE A 43 -8.85 -1.68 6.48
N TYR A 44 -9.45 -0.56 6.88
CA TYR A 44 -10.88 -0.42 7.12
C TYR A 44 -11.55 0.35 5.99
N GLU A 45 -12.78 -0.05 5.68
CA GLU A 45 -13.65 0.69 4.76
C GLU A 45 -14.07 2.03 5.36
N THR A 46 -14.18 3.03 4.49
CA THR A 46 -14.64 4.37 4.84
C THR A 46 -15.71 4.81 3.86
N ALA A 47 -16.42 5.90 4.17
CA ALA A 47 -17.34 6.52 3.22
C ALA A 47 -16.65 6.93 1.90
N SER A 48 -15.35 7.23 1.94
CA SER A 48 -14.56 7.64 0.78
C SER A 48 -14.03 6.47 -0.07
N SER A 49 -13.94 5.25 0.49
CA SER A 49 -13.55 4.04 -0.27
C SER A 49 -14.73 3.39 -0.98
N GLY A 50 -15.95 3.63 -0.49
CA GLY A 50 -17.15 2.88 -0.85
C GLY A 50 -17.22 1.55 -0.10
N VAL A 51 -18.30 0.80 -0.38
CA VAL A 51 -18.60 -0.50 0.25
C VAL A 51 -17.73 -1.60 -0.38
N ALA A 52 -17.27 -2.54 0.44
CA ALA A 52 -16.57 -3.74 -0.03
C ALA A 52 -17.46 -4.56 -0.99
N THR A 53 -16.96 -4.83 -2.20
CA THR A 53 -17.62 -5.73 -3.16
C THR A 53 -16.90 -7.08 -3.18
N PRO A 54 -17.46 -8.13 -2.53
CA PRO A 54 -16.86 -9.47 -2.58
C PRO A 54 -16.99 -10.05 -3.99
N THR A 55 -15.90 -10.60 -4.50
CA THR A 55 -15.80 -11.20 -5.83
C THR A 55 -14.87 -12.40 -5.80
N GLN A 56 -15.08 -13.33 -6.73
CA GLN A 56 -14.18 -14.45 -6.91
C GLN A 56 -12.89 -13.98 -7.61
N PRO A 57 -11.69 -14.40 -7.17
CA PRO A 57 -10.44 -14.12 -7.86
C PRO A 57 -10.52 -14.41 -9.36
N GLY A 58 -10.01 -13.49 -10.20
CA GLY A 58 -10.03 -13.61 -11.66
C GLY A 58 -11.35 -13.24 -12.34
N THR A 59 -12.37 -12.80 -11.58
CA THR A 59 -13.67 -12.35 -12.13
C THR A 59 -13.89 -10.86 -11.84
N ASN A 60 -14.74 -10.19 -12.65
CA ASN A 60 -15.10 -8.77 -12.46
C ASN A 60 -13.90 -7.80 -12.32
N GLY A 61 -12.81 -8.06 -13.04
CA GLY A 61 -11.60 -7.25 -12.99
C GLY A 61 -10.76 -7.41 -11.71
N SER A 62 -11.12 -8.35 -10.84
CA SER A 62 -10.24 -8.74 -9.73
C SER A 62 -9.01 -9.49 -10.22
N GLY A 63 -7.90 -9.32 -9.50
CA GLY A 63 -6.67 -10.07 -9.76
C GLY A 63 -6.85 -11.58 -9.53
N VAL A 64 -5.88 -12.36 -10.00
CA VAL A 64 -5.81 -13.81 -9.76
C VAL A 64 -4.92 -14.10 -8.55
N LEU A 65 -5.19 -15.21 -7.86
CA LEU A 65 -4.31 -15.68 -6.80
C LEU A 65 -3.15 -16.49 -7.38
N ASN A 66 -1.94 -16.23 -6.93
CA ASN A 66 -0.75 -17.01 -7.29
C ASN A 66 -0.26 -17.78 -6.07
N GLN A 67 -0.47 -19.11 -6.08
CA GLN A 67 -0.03 -19.95 -4.97
C GLN A 67 1.50 -19.97 -4.87
N GLY A 68 2.02 -19.74 -3.67
CA GLY A 68 3.46 -19.76 -3.38
C GLY A 68 4.22 -18.48 -3.72
N TYR A 69 3.52 -17.42 -4.13
CA TYR A 69 4.08 -16.09 -4.35
C TYR A 69 3.73 -15.17 -3.18
N VAL A 70 4.68 -14.35 -2.74
CA VAL A 70 4.47 -13.31 -1.72
C VAL A 70 4.68 -11.96 -2.40
N GLU A 71 3.72 -11.06 -2.25
CA GLU A 71 3.80 -9.71 -2.78
C GLU A 71 4.89 -8.91 -2.03
N VAL A 72 5.79 -8.29 -2.79
CA VAL A 72 6.87 -7.46 -2.27
C VAL A 72 6.43 -6.00 -2.30
N SER A 73 6.92 -5.20 -1.37
CA SER A 73 6.67 -3.76 -1.36
C SER A 73 6.98 -3.12 -2.71
N ASN A 74 6.08 -2.25 -3.17
CA ASN A 74 6.26 -1.46 -4.39
C ASN A 74 7.22 -0.26 -4.22
N VAL A 75 7.81 -0.10 -3.03
CA VAL A 75 8.67 1.04 -2.68
C VAL A 75 10.14 0.72 -2.97
N ASN A 76 10.80 1.57 -3.75
CA ASN A 76 12.23 1.50 -3.98
C ASN A 76 12.98 2.35 -2.94
N VAL A 77 13.73 1.68 -2.06
CA VAL A 77 14.48 2.35 -0.97
C VAL A 77 15.47 3.39 -1.51
N ALA A 78 16.09 3.17 -2.67
CA ALA A 78 17.04 4.12 -3.22
C ALA A 78 16.37 5.43 -3.65
N GLU A 79 15.20 5.35 -4.29
CA GLU A 79 14.41 6.51 -4.71
C GLU A 79 13.87 7.28 -3.50
N GLU A 80 13.37 6.57 -2.49
CA GLU A 80 12.89 7.20 -1.25
C GLU A 80 14.00 7.94 -0.50
N LEU A 81 15.21 7.37 -0.45
CA LEU A 81 16.35 8.05 0.17
C LEU A 81 16.74 9.33 -0.60
N VAL A 82 16.69 9.30 -1.94
CA VAL A 82 16.93 10.51 -2.75
C VAL A 82 15.85 11.55 -2.50
N SER A 83 14.57 11.15 -2.46
CA SER A 83 13.45 12.04 -2.14
C SER A 83 13.60 12.69 -0.75
N MET A 84 14.03 11.90 0.24
CA MET A 84 14.33 12.41 1.59
C MET A 84 15.50 13.42 1.56
N ILE A 85 16.58 13.14 0.83
CA ILE A 85 17.71 14.06 0.69
C ILE A 85 17.28 15.37 0.03
N VAL A 86 16.47 15.31 -1.03
CA VAL A 86 15.93 16.51 -1.70
C VAL A 86 15.09 17.33 -0.73
N THR A 87 14.22 16.69 0.03
CA THR A 87 13.38 17.34 1.05
C THR A 87 14.22 18.00 2.14
N GLN A 88 15.27 17.32 2.62
CA GLN A 88 16.22 17.88 3.59
C GLN A 88 16.99 19.07 3.03
N ARG A 89 17.49 18.99 1.79
CA ARG A 89 18.19 20.11 1.13
C ARG A 89 17.27 21.30 0.91
N ALA A 90 16.02 21.08 0.52
CA ALA A 90 15.03 22.15 0.41
C ALA A 90 14.80 22.84 1.76
N TYR A 91 14.70 22.07 2.85
CA TYR A 91 14.60 22.62 4.20
C TYR A 91 15.85 23.42 4.61
N GLU A 92 17.06 22.89 4.36
CA GLU A 92 18.32 23.59 4.64
C GLU A 92 18.44 24.90 3.87
N LEU A 93 18.08 24.90 2.58
CA LEU A 93 18.09 26.10 1.74
C LEU A 93 17.10 27.14 2.26
N ASN A 94 15.88 26.73 2.60
CA ASN A 94 14.86 27.61 3.17
C ASN A 94 15.31 28.18 4.52
N SER A 95 15.90 27.36 5.39
CA SER A 95 16.44 27.81 6.68
C SER A 95 17.58 28.82 6.51
N ARG A 96 18.50 28.59 5.55
CA ARG A 96 19.58 29.54 5.24
C ARG A 96 19.05 30.84 4.66
N ALA A 97 18.03 30.79 3.79
CA ALA A 97 17.41 31.99 3.24
C ALA A 97 16.72 32.83 4.32
N ILE A 98 16.08 32.18 5.31
CA ILE A 98 15.49 32.86 6.47
C ILE A 98 16.58 33.50 7.32
N SER A 99 17.65 32.75 7.67
CA SER A 99 18.70 33.27 8.54
C SER A 99 19.48 34.44 7.92
N THR A 100 19.73 34.40 6.60
CA THR A 100 20.35 35.53 5.90
C THR A 100 19.42 36.73 5.84
N SER A 101 18.12 36.52 5.64
CA SER A 101 17.12 37.59 5.69
C SER A 101 17.06 38.23 7.08
N ASP A 102 17.07 37.43 8.14
CA ASP A 102 17.09 37.91 9.54
C ASP A 102 18.36 38.69 9.85
N GLN A 103 19.53 38.23 9.38
CA GLN A 103 20.79 38.95 9.55
C GLN A 103 20.79 40.31 8.85
N MET A 104 20.20 40.40 7.66
CA MET A 104 20.08 41.67 6.91
C MET A 104 19.09 42.62 7.60
N LEU A 105 17.97 42.11 8.09
CA LEU A 105 17.01 42.90 8.89
C LEU A 105 17.66 43.44 10.17
N GLY A 106 18.41 42.61 10.90
CA GLY A 106 19.14 43.03 12.09
C GLY A 106 20.15 44.15 11.82
N ARG A 107 20.86 44.09 10.68
CA ARG A 107 21.78 45.16 10.27
C ARG A 107 21.06 46.47 9.93
N LEU A 108 19.90 46.41 9.27
CA LEU A 108 19.09 47.59 8.98
C LEU A 108 18.57 48.28 10.26
N THR A 109 18.27 47.51 11.30
CA THR A 109 17.83 48.08 12.59
C THR A 109 18.95 48.68 13.45
N GLN A 110 20.22 48.43 13.12
CA GLN A 110 21.39 48.96 13.83
C GLN A 110 21.99 50.22 13.18
N LEU A 111 21.48 50.63 12.02
CA LEU A 111 21.74 51.92 11.37
C LEU A 111 20.67 52.93 11.77
#